data_AF-A0A843CXE8-F1
#
_entry.id   AF-A0A843CXE8-F1
#
_cell.length_a   1.000
_cell.length_b   1.000
_cell.length_c   1.000
_cell.angle_alpha   90.00
_cell.angle_beta   90.00
_cell.angle_gamma   90.00
#
_symmetry.space_group_name_H-M   'P 1'
#
loop_
_entity.id
_entity.type
_entity.pdbx_description
1 polymer ?
#
loop_
_entity_poly.entity_id
_entity_poly.type
_entity_poly.pdbx_seq_one_letter_code
_entity_poly.pdbx_strand_id
1 'polypeptide(L)'
;MNDMMIEMIKSYDTTNKGSRDQVIREVVQELIIYGLSQAGMFRKAAFVGGTSLRLFHGLDRFSEDLDFMLMGPVDFDINDYFPILEDRLSAFGLSFQAVEKKREGSKIAAGEVKALTKELYLSFFDEDNYSKNIYKTQMTKIKIEVDTDPAEKATFERMLVLKPYIHEVTICDKGTLFAGKMHALLFRKWGKRVKGRDLYDFLFYASEGIPFNIDFLNEKIKKFGYSEKDLTFEEITDMLKRRFSELDYDSARRDVLPYVSDEMRDEVKKWSPELFIQVADNLKCEGNFTTAGECLDDGSLSELKEAKKRRKIRSK
;
A
#
# COMPACT_ATOMS: atom_id res chain seq x y z
N MET A 1 -12.30 27.49 -2.04
CA MET A 1 -11.84 26.09 -2.05
C MET A 1 -12.86 25.21 -2.82
N ASN A 2 -12.43 24.15 -3.52
CA ASN A 2 -13.35 23.23 -4.21
C ASN A 2 -14.14 22.41 -3.18
N ASP A 3 -15.48 22.47 -3.20
CA ASP A 3 -16.36 21.85 -2.19
C ASP A 3 -16.08 20.36 -1.96
N MET A 4 -15.71 19.62 -3.02
CA MET A 4 -15.32 18.20 -2.92
C MET A 4 -14.03 18.03 -2.11
N MET A 5 -13.02 18.88 -2.34
CA MET A 5 -11.77 18.82 -1.59
C MET A 5 -11.97 19.15 -0.11
N ILE A 6 -12.88 20.09 0.20
CA ILE A 6 -13.29 20.36 1.59
C ILE A 6 -13.85 19.08 2.21
N GLU A 7 -14.74 18.40 1.51
CA GLU A 7 -15.36 17.17 2.02
C GLU A 7 -14.36 16.03 2.21
N MET A 8 -13.35 15.92 1.36
CA MET A 8 -12.29 14.92 1.48
C MET A 8 -11.40 15.17 2.70
N ILE A 9 -11.10 16.42 3.06
CA ILE A 9 -10.23 16.72 4.22
C ILE A 9 -10.98 16.73 5.56
N LYS A 10 -12.32 16.80 5.58
CA LYS A 10 -13.14 16.99 6.80
C LYS A 10 -12.92 15.93 7.89
N SER A 11 -12.61 14.69 7.52
CA SER A 11 -12.42 13.59 8.48
C SER A 11 -11.02 13.52 9.08
N TYR A 12 -10.09 14.37 8.63
CA TYR A 12 -8.69 14.31 9.04
C TYR A 12 -8.36 15.33 10.13
N ASP A 13 -7.36 15.00 10.95
CA ASP A 13 -6.69 15.98 11.80
C ASP A 13 -5.86 16.95 10.94
N THR A 14 -6.19 18.24 11.00
CA THR A 14 -5.48 19.31 10.30
C THR A 14 -4.87 20.33 11.27
N THR A 15 -4.66 19.96 12.54
CA THR A 15 -4.25 20.88 13.62
C THR A 15 -2.80 21.34 13.51
N ASN A 16 -1.91 20.52 12.95
CA ASN A 16 -0.50 20.87 12.77
C ASN A 16 0.00 20.63 11.34
N LYS A 17 1.15 21.22 11.01
CA LYS A 17 1.74 21.14 9.67
C LYS A 17 2.03 19.71 9.21
N GLY A 18 2.53 18.86 10.11
CA GLY A 18 2.82 17.46 9.78
C GLY A 18 1.56 16.71 9.36
N SER A 19 0.48 16.84 10.15
CA SER A 19 -0.82 16.28 9.79
C SER A 19 -1.32 16.87 8.46
N ARG A 20 -1.20 18.18 8.22
CA ARG A 20 -1.61 18.81 6.95
C ARG A 20 -0.83 18.31 5.72
N ASP A 21 0.49 18.15 5.83
CA ASP A 21 1.32 17.59 4.75
C ASP A 21 0.88 16.17 4.39
N GLN A 22 0.53 15.37 5.39
CA GLN A 22 0.02 14.01 5.21
C GLN A 22 -1.40 14.00 4.59
N VAL A 23 -2.30 14.87 5.07
CA VAL A 23 -3.66 15.01 4.54
C VAL A 23 -3.66 15.45 3.08
N ILE A 24 -2.87 16.49 2.73
CA ILE A 24 -2.72 16.91 1.33
C ILE A 24 -2.24 15.74 0.49
N ARG A 25 -1.24 14.99 0.97
CA ARG A 25 -0.67 13.86 0.25
C ARG A 25 -1.70 12.76 0.00
N GLU A 26 -2.45 12.36 1.02
CA GLU A 26 -3.47 11.31 0.93
C GLU A 26 -4.62 11.73 -0.01
N VAL A 27 -5.12 12.97 0.11
CA VAL A 27 -6.15 13.48 -0.82
C VAL A 27 -5.62 13.56 -2.25
N VAL A 28 -4.39 14.02 -2.47
CA VAL A 28 -3.78 14.03 -3.81
C VAL A 28 -3.63 12.60 -4.35
N GLN A 29 -3.28 11.62 -3.53
CA GLN A 29 -3.25 10.21 -3.93
C GLN A 29 -4.63 9.71 -4.36
N GLU A 30 -5.70 10.01 -3.62
CA GLU A 30 -7.08 9.67 -4.00
C GLU A 30 -7.49 10.31 -5.33
N LEU A 31 -7.13 11.59 -5.55
CA LEU A 31 -7.40 12.28 -6.82
C LEU A 31 -6.60 11.68 -7.99
N ILE A 32 -5.35 11.26 -7.74
CA ILE A 32 -4.54 10.57 -8.75
C ILE A 32 -5.15 9.21 -9.09
N ILE A 33 -5.58 8.43 -8.09
CA ILE A 33 -6.24 7.13 -8.29
C ILE A 33 -7.50 7.30 -9.14
N TYR A 34 -8.31 8.33 -8.86
CA TYR A 34 -9.45 8.68 -9.70
C TYR A 34 -9.03 8.99 -11.15
N GLY A 35 -8.02 9.85 -11.35
CA GLY A 35 -7.50 10.18 -12.67
C GLY A 35 -7.00 8.96 -13.45
N LEU A 36 -6.26 8.07 -12.80
CA LEU A 36 -5.76 6.82 -13.37
C LEU A 36 -6.91 5.85 -13.71
N SER A 37 -7.96 5.81 -12.90
CA SER A 37 -9.18 5.04 -13.20
C SER A 37 -9.87 5.57 -14.46
N GLN A 38 -10.03 6.88 -14.59
CA GLN A 38 -10.61 7.49 -15.79
C GLN A 38 -9.75 7.29 -17.05
N ALA A 39 -8.42 7.23 -16.89
CA ALA A 39 -7.49 6.87 -17.95
C ALA A 39 -7.51 5.36 -18.29
N GLY A 40 -8.23 4.54 -17.53
CA GLY A 40 -8.39 3.11 -17.78
C GLY A 40 -7.25 2.25 -17.26
N MET A 41 -6.42 2.75 -16.34
CA MET A 41 -5.28 2.02 -15.80
C MET A 41 -5.70 0.71 -15.12
N PHE A 42 -6.82 0.71 -14.39
CA PHE A 42 -7.34 -0.45 -13.67
C PHE A 42 -7.90 -1.57 -14.55
N ARG A 43 -7.89 -1.39 -15.88
CA ARG A 43 -8.12 -2.47 -16.86
C ARG A 43 -6.86 -3.27 -17.17
N LYS A 44 -5.68 -2.67 -16.95
CA LYS A 44 -4.36 -3.25 -17.27
C LYS A 44 -3.54 -3.59 -16.01
N ALA A 45 -3.69 -2.81 -14.95
CA ALA A 45 -2.89 -2.91 -13.73
C ALA A 45 -3.77 -2.98 -12.47
N ALA A 46 -3.27 -3.67 -11.45
CA ALA A 46 -3.84 -3.71 -10.12
C ALA A 46 -3.02 -2.87 -9.14
N PHE A 47 -3.70 -2.20 -8.21
CA PHE A 47 -3.06 -1.43 -7.15
C PHE A 47 -2.45 -2.35 -6.09
N VAL A 48 -1.25 -2.03 -5.62
CA VAL A 48 -0.50 -2.78 -4.61
C VAL A 48 0.16 -1.87 -3.58
N GLY A 49 0.92 -2.47 -2.66
CA GLY A 49 1.76 -1.73 -1.72
C GLY A 49 0.99 -1.11 -0.54
N GLY A 50 1.70 -0.32 0.27
CA GLY A 50 1.16 0.20 1.53
C GLY A 50 0.00 1.19 1.36
N THR A 51 -0.04 1.92 0.25
CA THR A 51 -1.10 2.90 0.00
C THR A 51 -2.42 2.22 -0.35
N SER A 52 -2.39 1.07 -1.04
CA SER A 52 -3.60 0.25 -1.23
C SER A 52 -4.18 -0.22 0.10
N LEU A 53 -3.33 -0.68 1.02
CA LEU A 53 -3.72 -1.13 2.35
C LEU A 53 -4.30 0.02 3.19
N ARG A 54 -3.71 1.23 3.10
CA ARG A 54 -4.20 2.45 3.75
C ARG A 54 -5.60 2.84 3.26
N LEU A 55 -5.75 3.02 1.95
CA LEU A 55 -6.97 3.58 1.38
C LEU A 55 -8.13 2.59 1.33
N PHE A 56 -7.86 1.29 1.20
CA PHE A 56 -8.90 0.28 0.92
C PHE A 56 -9.08 -0.78 2.00
N HIS A 57 -8.12 -0.90 2.93
CA HIS A 57 -8.15 -1.93 3.97
C HIS A 57 -7.96 -1.39 5.39
N GLY A 58 -7.79 -0.07 5.57
CA GLY A 58 -7.76 0.56 6.90
C GLY A 58 -6.43 0.45 7.63
N LEU A 59 -5.30 0.34 6.91
CA LEU A 59 -3.98 0.42 7.53
C LEU A 59 -3.80 1.76 8.25
N ASP A 60 -3.47 1.73 9.54
CA ASP A 60 -3.35 2.94 10.35
C ASP A 60 -1.95 3.58 10.34
N ARG A 61 -1.36 3.67 9.15
CA ARG A 61 -0.16 4.49 8.91
C ARG A 61 -0.21 5.13 7.53
N PHE A 62 0.34 6.33 7.42
CA PHE A 62 0.49 7.00 6.14
C PHE A 62 1.43 6.26 5.19
N SER A 63 1.20 6.44 3.90
CA SER A 63 2.00 5.88 2.81
C SER A 63 2.21 6.95 1.73
N GLU A 64 3.34 6.89 1.03
CA GLU A 64 3.78 8.02 0.19
C GLU A 64 3.69 7.79 -1.30
N ASP A 65 3.91 6.55 -1.73
CA ASP A 65 4.05 6.16 -3.13
C ASP A 65 2.80 5.41 -3.61
N LEU A 66 2.54 5.39 -4.92
CA LEU A 66 1.49 4.58 -5.54
C LEU A 66 2.13 3.46 -6.35
N ASP A 67 2.00 2.24 -5.86
CA ASP A 67 2.59 1.05 -6.48
C ASP A 67 1.52 0.24 -7.21
N PHE A 68 1.79 -0.22 -8.42
CA PHE A 68 0.90 -1.04 -9.23
C PHE A 68 1.67 -2.24 -9.79
N MET A 69 0.93 -3.24 -10.26
CA MET A 69 1.48 -4.33 -11.09
C MET A 69 0.55 -4.62 -12.26
N LEU A 70 1.11 -4.98 -13.42
CA LEU A 70 0.30 -5.43 -14.55
C LEU A 70 -0.44 -6.73 -14.22
N MET A 71 -1.67 -6.87 -14.70
CA MET A 71 -2.47 -8.08 -14.50
C MET A 71 -2.24 -9.14 -15.59
N GLY A 72 -1.43 -8.82 -16.60
CA GLY A 72 -1.10 -9.71 -17.70
C GLY A 72 -0.17 -9.04 -18.70
N PRO A 73 0.26 -9.78 -19.75
CA PRO A 73 1.15 -9.27 -20.78
C PRO A 73 0.41 -8.26 -21.65
N VAL A 74 0.65 -6.97 -21.43
CA VAL A 74 0.05 -5.88 -22.18
C VAL A 74 1.12 -4.86 -22.54
N ASP A 75 0.96 -4.21 -23.70
CA ASP A 75 1.77 -3.04 -24.01
C ASP A 75 1.38 -1.89 -23.06
N PHE A 76 2.40 -1.35 -22.40
CA PHE A 76 2.26 -0.41 -21.30
C PHE A 76 3.32 0.68 -21.39
N ASP A 77 2.87 1.90 -21.64
CA ASP A 77 3.66 3.12 -21.42
C ASP A 77 2.96 3.96 -20.34
N ILE A 78 3.70 4.36 -19.32
CA ILE A 78 3.17 5.23 -18.26
C ILE A 78 2.85 6.64 -18.78
N ASN A 79 3.51 7.07 -19.86
CA ASN A 79 3.28 8.39 -20.47
C ASN A 79 1.87 8.52 -21.07
N ASP A 80 1.24 7.40 -21.46
CA ASP A 80 -0.14 7.39 -21.97
C ASP A 80 -1.15 7.96 -20.95
N TYR A 81 -0.83 7.86 -19.65
CA TYR A 81 -1.72 8.26 -18.55
C TYR A 81 -1.50 9.72 -18.11
N PHE A 82 -0.33 10.30 -18.37
CA PHE A 82 0.05 11.61 -17.83
C PHE A 82 -0.83 12.76 -18.32
N PRO A 83 -1.13 12.92 -19.63
CA PRO A 83 -1.99 14.02 -20.08
C PRO A 83 -3.40 13.95 -19.49
N ILE A 84 -3.97 12.74 -19.37
CA ILE A 84 -5.29 12.53 -18.79
C ILE A 84 -5.26 12.85 -17.29
N LEU A 85 -4.21 12.43 -16.60
CA LEU A 85 -4.04 12.71 -15.18
C LEU A 85 -3.93 14.21 -14.89
N GLU A 86 -3.11 14.93 -15.66
CA GLU A 86 -2.95 16.39 -15.56
C GLU A 86 -4.28 17.11 -15.85
N ASP A 87 -5.01 16.73 -16.90
CA ASP A 87 -6.33 17.26 -17.22
C ASP A 87 -7.31 17.06 -16.04
N ARG A 88 -7.39 15.84 -15.50
CA ARG A 88 -8.31 15.53 -14.40
C ARG A 88 -7.96 16.28 -13.12
N LEU A 89 -6.68 16.42 -12.78
CA LEU A 89 -6.25 17.20 -11.61
C LEU A 89 -6.52 18.70 -11.81
N SER A 90 -6.34 19.22 -13.03
CA SER A 90 -6.63 20.61 -13.35
C SER A 90 -8.11 20.96 -13.20
N ALA A 91 -9.01 20.01 -13.45
CA ALA A 91 -10.45 20.16 -13.22
C ALA A 91 -10.82 20.34 -11.74
N PHE A 92 -9.95 19.92 -10.81
CA PHE A 92 -10.09 20.22 -9.38
C PHE A 92 -9.46 21.57 -8.99
N GLY A 93 -8.87 22.29 -9.94
CA GLY A 93 -8.12 23.53 -9.71
C GLY A 93 -6.67 23.29 -9.29
N LEU A 94 -6.13 22.08 -9.51
CA LEU A 94 -4.78 21.71 -9.08
C LEU A 94 -3.82 21.66 -10.27
N SER A 95 -2.74 22.43 -10.21
CA SER A 95 -1.72 22.48 -11.27
C SER A 95 -0.61 21.44 -11.01
N PHE A 96 -0.84 20.21 -11.49
CA PHE A 96 0.17 19.14 -11.43
C PHE A 96 0.91 18.97 -12.76
N GLN A 97 2.17 18.55 -12.65
CA GLN A 97 2.98 18.05 -13.75
C GLN A 97 3.35 16.59 -13.47
N ALA A 98 3.10 15.70 -14.43
CA ALA A 98 3.56 14.33 -14.41
C ALA A 98 4.81 14.17 -15.29
N VAL A 99 5.83 13.50 -14.76
CA VAL A 99 7.09 13.27 -15.47
C VAL A 99 7.52 11.83 -15.34
N GLU A 100 7.97 11.23 -16.44
CA GLU A 100 8.56 9.90 -16.43
C GLU A 100 9.89 9.91 -15.66
N LYS A 101 10.15 8.83 -14.93
CA LYS A 101 11.42 8.56 -14.25
C LYS A 101 12.04 7.29 -14.84
N LYS A 102 12.68 7.43 -16.00
CA LYS A 102 13.35 6.30 -16.66
C LYS A 102 14.40 5.66 -15.76
N ARG A 103 14.36 4.33 -15.69
CA ARG A 103 15.37 3.49 -15.06
C ARG A 103 15.77 2.43 -16.09
N GLU A 104 16.93 2.61 -16.70
CA GLU A 104 17.42 1.68 -17.73
C GLU A 104 17.47 0.24 -17.19
N GLY A 105 16.98 -0.70 -18.00
CA GLY A 105 16.94 -2.13 -17.66
C GLY A 105 15.95 -2.50 -16.54
N SER A 106 15.19 -1.55 -16.00
CA SER A 106 14.21 -1.83 -14.95
C SER A 106 12.92 -2.40 -15.54
N LYS A 107 12.36 -3.41 -14.87
CA LYS A 107 10.99 -3.89 -15.11
C LYS A 107 9.92 -3.03 -14.43
N ILE A 108 10.33 -1.89 -13.85
CA ILE A 108 9.42 -0.94 -13.22
C ILE A 108 9.30 0.28 -14.13
N ALA A 109 8.10 0.51 -14.66
CA ALA A 109 7.75 1.80 -15.25
C ALA A 109 7.48 2.79 -14.12
N ALA A 110 8.12 3.96 -14.14
CA ALA A 110 8.06 4.90 -13.03
C ALA A 110 7.74 6.32 -13.50
N GLY A 111 6.96 7.02 -12.70
CA GLY A 111 6.56 8.40 -12.89
C GLY A 111 6.55 9.18 -11.58
N GLU A 112 6.55 10.51 -11.68
CA GLU A 112 6.40 11.42 -10.55
C GLU A 112 5.38 12.48 -10.92
N VAL A 113 4.32 12.57 -10.11
CA VAL A 113 3.27 13.58 -10.22
C VAL A 113 3.57 14.63 -9.16
N LYS A 114 3.83 15.87 -9.60
CA LYS A 114 4.35 16.92 -8.73
C LYS A 114 3.62 18.24 -8.91
N ALA A 115 3.41 18.95 -7.82
CA ALA A 115 2.86 20.30 -7.80
C ALA A 115 3.59 21.15 -6.75
N LEU A 116 3.48 22.48 -6.88
CA LEU A 116 4.03 23.40 -5.90
C LEU A 116 3.31 23.23 -4.57
N THR A 117 4.05 22.89 -3.51
CA THR A 117 3.45 22.64 -2.19
C THR A 117 2.64 23.83 -1.72
N LYS A 118 3.12 25.06 -1.99
CA LYS A 118 2.41 26.27 -1.61
C LYS A 118 1.04 26.41 -2.29
N GLU A 119 0.94 26.05 -3.57
CA GLU A 119 -0.34 26.10 -4.30
C GLU A 119 -1.32 25.06 -3.78
N LEU A 120 -0.84 23.85 -3.46
CA LEU A 120 -1.67 22.84 -2.81
C LEU A 120 -2.21 23.34 -1.48
N TYR A 121 -1.35 23.90 -0.63
CA TYR A 121 -1.78 24.46 0.66
C TYR A 121 -2.89 25.49 0.50
N LEU A 122 -2.76 26.43 -0.44
CA LEU A 122 -3.78 27.44 -0.73
C LEU A 122 -5.05 26.85 -1.37
N SER A 123 -4.95 25.66 -1.98
CA SER A 123 -6.09 24.96 -2.59
C SER A 123 -6.87 24.13 -1.58
N PHE A 124 -6.21 23.63 -0.53
CA PHE A 124 -6.80 22.75 0.51
C PHE A 124 -7.14 23.47 1.81
N PHE A 125 -6.57 24.65 2.10
CA PHE A 125 -6.78 25.34 3.36
C PHE A 125 -6.99 26.85 3.13
N ASP A 126 -8.15 27.36 3.56
CA ASP A 126 -8.41 28.81 3.55
C ASP A 126 -7.53 29.52 4.59
N GLU A 127 -7.05 30.72 4.25
CA GLU A 127 -6.24 31.59 5.12
C GLU A 127 -5.06 30.90 5.83
N ASP A 128 -4.31 30.07 5.10
CA ASP A 128 -3.29 29.26 5.73
C ASP A 128 -2.01 30.04 6.10
N ASN A 129 -1.82 30.31 7.40
CA ASN A 129 -0.58 30.86 7.95
C ASN A 129 0.65 29.96 7.71
N TYR A 130 0.48 28.64 7.58
CA TYR A 130 1.59 27.74 7.27
C TYR A 130 2.13 27.94 5.86
N SER A 131 1.27 28.34 4.90
CA SER A 131 1.68 28.60 3.51
C SER A 131 2.71 29.74 3.38
N LYS A 132 2.76 30.65 4.35
CA LYS A 132 3.73 31.77 4.39
C LYS A 132 5.17 31.29 4.57
N ASN A 133 5.36 30.17 5.28
CA ASN A 133 6.67 29.58 5.59
C ASN A 133 7.09 28.49 4.59
N ILE A 134 6.33 28.25 3.52
CA ILE A 134 6.65 27.28 2.46
C ILE A 134 7.48 27.98 1.39
N TYR A 135 8.64 27.42 1.07
CA TYR A 135 9.50 27.93 0.01
C TYR A 135 8.78 27.90 -1.34
N LYS A 136 8.94 28.96 -2.14
CA LYS A 136 8.27 29.10 -3.45
C LYS A 136 8.59 27.98 -4.43
N THR A 137 9.70 27.26 -4.25
CA THR A 137 10.15 26.17 -5.13
C THR A 137 9.94 24.79 -4.52
N GLN A 138 9.33 24.70 -3.33
CA GLN A 138 9.07 23.42 -2.69
C GLN A 138 7.98 22.66 -3.46
N MET A 139 8.27 21.40 -3.79
CA MET A 139 7.37 20.53 -4.55
C MET A 139 6.85 19.40 -3.67
N THR A 140 5.53 19.18 -3.71
CA THR A 140 4.92 17.93 -3.27
C THR A 140 4.98 16.95 -4.43
N LYS A 141 5.39 15.72 -4.15
CA LYS A 141 5.66 14.69 -5.15
C LYS A 141 5.02 13.38 -4.72
N ILE A 142 4.26 12.78 -5.63
CA ILE A 142 3.73 11.42 -5.52
C ILE A 142 4.39 10.58 -6.60
N LYS A 143 5.05 9.48 -6.21
CA LYS A 143 5.60 8.54 -7.18
C LYS A 143 4.52 7.56 -7.61
N ILE A 144 4.56 7.20 -8.88
CA ILE A 144 3.80 6.11 -9.46
C ILE A 144 4.82 5.09 -9.95
N GLU A 145 4.75 3.86 -9.45
CA GLU A 145 5.59 2.75 -9.91
C GLU A 145 4.69 1.60 -10.38
N VAL A 146 5.00 1.01 -11.53
CA VAL A 146 4.24 -0.10 -12.12
C VAL A 146 5.20 -1.23 -12.42
N ASP A 147 5.01 -2.37 -11.78
CA ASP A 147 5.71 -3.61 -12.12
C ASP A 147 5.17 -4.13 -13.46
N THR A 148 5.99 -4.02 -14.51
CA THR A 148 5.65 -4.43 -15.88
C THR A 148 5.95 -5.90 -16.16
N ASP A 149 6.60 -6.58 -15.21
CA ASP A 149 6.92 -8.00 -15.31
C ASP A 149 6.65 -8.70 -13.97
N PRO A 150 5.40 -8.65 -13.45
CA PRO A 150 5.12 -9.19 -12.13
C PRO A 150 5.12 -10.73 -12.12
N ALA A 151 5.15 -11.31 -10.93
CA ALA A 151 4.98 -12.75 -10.75
C ALA A 151 3.54 -13.17 -11.06
N GLU A 152 3.37 -14.41 -11.50
CA GLU A 152 2.05 -15.00 -11.75
C GLU A 152 1.34 -15.40 -10.45
N LYS A 153 0.07 -15.82 -10.56
CA LYS A 153 -0.78 -16.27 -9.44
C LYS A 153 -1.21 -15.17 -8.44
N ALA A 154 -1.04 -13.91 -8.81
CA ALA A 154 -1.70 -12.81 -8.13
C ALA A 154 -3.21 -12.92 -8.29
N THR A 155 -3.93 -12.64 -7.21
CA THR A 155 -5.39 -12.56 -7.18
C THR A 155 -5.83 -11.12 -6.91
N PHE A 156 -7.00 -10.76 -7.45
CA PHE A 156 -7.44 -9.37 -7.53
C PHE A 156 -8.88 -9.22 -7.06
N GLU A 157 -9.19 -8.05 -6.51
CA GLU A 157 -10.54 -7.61 -6.19
C GLU A 157 -10.84 -6.26 -6.85
N ARG A 158 -12.12 -6.06 -7.20
CA ARG A 158 -12.60 -4.78 -7.72
C ARG A 158 -13.35 -4.03 -6.63
N MET A 159 -12.97 -2.78 -6.43
CA MET A 159 -13.52 -1.91 -5.42
C MET A 159 -14.24 -0.73 -6.10
N LEU A 160 -15.47 -0.45 -5.65
CA LEU A 160 -16.19 0.75 -6.03
C LEU A 160 -15.83 1.87 -5.05
N VAL A 161 -15.28 2.95 -5.56
CA VAL A 161 -14.85 4.12 -4.78
C VAL A 161 -15.83 5.25 -5.04
N LEU A 162 -16.30 5.90 -3.98
CA LEU A 162 -17.35 6.93 -4.09
C LEU A 162 -16.79 8.36 -4.18
N LYS A 163 -15.55 8.57 -3.72
CA LYS A 163 -14.88 9.88 -3.70
C LYS A 163 -13.63 9.86 -4.60
N PRO A 164 -13.25 10.97 -5.24
CA PRO A 164 -14.01 12.22 -5.36
C PRO A 164 -15.29 12.08 -6.20
N TYR A 165 -15.33 11.08 -7.09
CA TYR A 165 -16.52 10.67 -7.84
C TYR A 165 -16.55 9.15 -7.94
N ILE A 166 -17.70 8.59 -8.31
CA ILE A 166 -17.85 7.14 -8.44
C ILE A 166 -16.90 6.61 -9.52
N HIS A 167 -16.02 5.68 -9.14
CA HIS A 167 -15.10 5.00 -10.05
C HIS A 167 -14.71 3.62 -9.53
N GLU A 168 -14.17 2.79 -10.41
CA GLU A 168 -13.70 1.45 -10.06
C GLU A 168 -12.17 1.41 -9.96
N VAL A 169 -11.69 0.66 -8.99
CA VAL A 169 -10.26 0.39 -8.77
C VAL A 169 -10.08 -1.12 -8.70
N THR A 170 -9.08 -1.64 -9.41
CA THR A 170 -8.64 -3.03 -9.26
C THR A 170 -7.45 -3.06 -8.33
N ILE A 171 -7.49 -3.89 -7.29
CA ILE A 171 -6.46 -4.03 -6.25
C ILE A 171 -6.07 -5.50 -6.18
N CYS A 172 -4.81 -5.81 -5.85
CA CYS A 172 -4.51 -7.17 -5.41
C CYS A 172 -5.25 -7.47 -4.10
N ASP A 173 -5.77 -8.67 -3.96
CA ASP A 173 -6.42 -9.04 -2.71
C ASP A 173 -5.43 -9.08 -1.53
N LYS A 174 -5.97 -9.10 -0.31
CA LYS A 174 -5.14 -9.05 0.90
C LYS A 174 -4.13 -10.20 0.99
N GLY A 175 -4.45 -11.40 0.51
CA GLY A 175 -3.53 -12.54 0.50
C GLY A 175 -2.32 -12.32 -0.41
N THR A 176 -2.55 -11.77 -1.60
CA THR A 176 -1.50 -11.40 -2.57
C THR A 176 -0.67 -10.21 -2.07
N LEU A 177 -1.31 -9.18 -1.52
CA LEU A 177 -0.60 -8.04 -0.92
C LEU A 177 0.28 -8.48 0.25
N PHE A 178 -0.22 -9.41 1.07
CA PHE A 178 0.55 -9.97 2.18
C PHE A 178 1.74 -10.78 1.67
N ALA A 179 1.55 -11.65 0.68
CA ALA A 179 2.64 -12.39 0.05
C ALA A 179 3.73 -11.47 -0.54
N GLY A 180 3.34 -10.36 -1.18
CA GLY A 180 4.28 -9.32 -1.62
C GLY A 180 5.10 -8.71 -0.46
N LYS A 181 4.47 -8.53 0.71
CA LYS A 181 5.13 -8.07 1.94
C LYS A 181 6.09 -9.12 2.50
N MET A 182 5.69 -10.39 2.51
CA MET A 182 6.51 -11.53 2.96
C MET A 182 7.80 -11.64 2.13
N HIS A 183 7.69 -11.52 0.81
CA HIS A 183 8.85 -11.47 -0.08
C HIS A 183 9.82 -10.33 0.28
N ALA A 184 9.29 -9.13 0.58
CA ALA A 184 10.12 -8.00 1.00
C ALA A 184 10.83 -8.27 2.34
N LEU A 185 10.15 -8.89 3.31
CA LEU A 185 10.73 -9.24 4.62
C LEU A 185 11.86 -10.28 4.49
N LEU A 186 11.63 -11.29 3.66
CA LEU A 186 12.57 -12.38 3.45
C LEU A 186 13.83 -11.93 2.71
N PHE A 187 13.68 -11.21 1.59
CA PHE A 187 14.77 -11.07 0.62
C PHE A 187 15.32 -9.65 0.45
N ARG A 188 14.67 -8.63 1.00
CA ARG A 188 15.20 -7.25 0.91
C ARG A 188 16.49 -7.14 1.72
N LYS A 189 17.56 -6.66 1.07
CA LYS A 189 18.82 -6.36 1.76
C LYS A 189 18.63 -5.10 2.62
N TRP A 190 18.46 -5.28 3.93
CA TRP A 190 18.24 -4.17 4.85
C TRP A 190 19.50 -3.37 5.20
N GLY A 191 20.70 -3.89 4.90
CA GLY A 191 21.96 -3.17 5.13
C GLY A 191 22.00 -2.53 6.52
N LYS A 192 22.26 -1.21 6.59
CA LYS A 192 22.23 -0.41 7.83
C LYS A 192 20.86 0.24 8.13
N ARG A 193 19.84 0.04 7.29
CA ARG A 193 18.55 0.72 7.42
C ARG A 193 17.40 -0.26 7.20
N VAL A 194 16.86 -0.75 8.31
CA VAL A 194 15.67 -1.59 8.33
C VAL A 194 14.45 -0.77 7.91
N LYS A 195 13.59 -1.35 7.08
CA LYS A 195 12.33 -0.75 6.62
C LYS A 195 11.22 -1.09 7.61
N GLY A 196 11.08 -0.28 8.66
CA GLY A 196 10.09 -0.52 9.73
C GLY A 196 8.65 -0.57 9.23
N ARG A 197 8.32 0.14 8.14
CA ARG A 197 7.00 0.05 7.52
C ARG A 197 6.64 -1.37 7.04
N ASP A 198 7.62 -2.19 6.67
CA ASP A 198 7.34 -3.58 6.29
C ASP A 198 6.92 -4.44 7.50
N LEU A 199 7.52 -4.19 8.67
CA LEU A 199 7.14 -4.83 9.93
C LEU A 199 5.76 -4.37 10.41
N TYR A 200 5.45 -3.09 10.24
CA TYR A 200 4.14 -2.56 10.60
C TYR A 200 3.02 -3.22 9.78
N ASP A 201 3.21 -3.32 8.46
CA ASP A 201 2.23 -3.97 7.58
C ASP A 201 2.08 -5.45 7.90
N PHE A 202 3.19 -6.14 8.25
CA PHE A 202 3.16 -7.52 8.69
C PHE A 202 2.28 -7.72 9.92
N LEU A 203 2.42 -6.87 10.94
CA LEU A 203 1.56 -6.92 12.13
C LEU A 203 0.09 -6.65 11.79
N PHE A 204 -0.18 -5.74 10.85
CA PHE A 204 -1.54 -5.48 10.36
C PHE A 204 -2.18 -6.72 9.71
N TYR A 205 -1.46 -7.40 8.81
CA TYR A 205 -1.97 -8.62 8.18
C TYR A 205 -2.21 -9.74 9.21
N ALA A 206 -1.26 -9.90 10.14
CA ALA A 206 -1.35 -10.91 11.18
C ALA A 206 -2.50 -10.63 12.16
N SER A 207 -2.72 -9.37 12.56
CA SER A 207 -3.82 -8.99 13.46
C SER A 207 -5.20 -9.22 12.86
N GLU A 208 -5.31 -9.07 11.54
CA GLU A 208 -6.53 -9.36 10.77
C GLU A 208 -6.71 -10.86 10.47
N GLY A 209 -5.73 -11.70 10.82
CA GLY A 209 -5.75 -13.15 10.56
C GLY A 209 -5.75 -13.50 9.08
N ILE A 210 -5.14 -12.65 8.24
CA ILE A 210 -5.13 -12.83 6.79
C ILE A 210 -4.13 -13.94 6.41
N PRO A 211 -4.56 -14.99 5.71
CA PRO A 211 -3.64 -15.94 5.11
C PRO A 211 -2.88 -15.28 3.95
N PHE A 212 -1.58 -15.50 3.84
CA PHE A 212 -0.84 -15.05 2.65
C PHE A 212 -0.99 -16.06 1.50
N ASN A 213 -1.04 -15.56 0.28
CA ASN A 213 -1.05 -16.38 -0.93
C ASN A 213 0.34 -17.00 -1.16
N ILE A 214 0.53 -18.26 -0.76
CA ILE A 214 1.82 -18.96 -0.85
C ILE A 214 2.22 -19.25 -2.29
N ASP A 215 1.23 -19.48 -3.15
CA ASP A 215 1.42 -19.74 -4.57
C ASP A 215 2.05 -18.52 -5.26
N PHE A 216 1.51 -17.32 -5.03
CA PHE A 216 2.09 -16.06 -5.53
C PHE A 216 3.48 -15.78 -4.93
N LEU A 217 3.66 -16.03 -3.64
CA LEU A 217 4.97 -15.85 -2.99
C LEU A 217 6.04 -16.73 -3.65
N ASN A 218 5.75 -18.01 -3.86
CA ASN A 218 6.68 -18.95 -4.49
C ASN A 218 6.99 -18.56 -5.95
N GLU A 219 6.01 -18.14 -6.74
CA GLU A 219 6.29 -17.61 -8.10
C GLU A 219 7.21 -16.39 -8.05
N LYS A 220 7.00 -15.50 -7.09
CA LYS A 220 7.87 -14.33 -6.90
C LYS A 220 9.28 -14.73 -6.49
N ILE A 221 9.43 -15.68 -5.58
CA ILE A 221 10.74 -16.22 -5.14
C ILE A 221 11.53 -16.80 -6.32
N LYS A 222 10.87 -17.62 -7.14
CA LYS A 222 11.45 -18.22 -8.36
C LYS A 222 11.83 -17.15 -9.37
N LYS A 223 10.93 -16.19 -9.63
CA LYS A 223 11.18 -15.10 -10.59
C LYS A 223 12.38 -14.23 -10.24
N PHE A 224 12.64 -14.02 -8.96
CA PHE A 224 13.81 -13.28 -8.48
C PHE A 224 15.07 -14.16 -8.28
N GLY A 225 14.98 -15.46 -8.59
CA GLY A 225 16.11 -16.40 -8.55
C GLY A 225 16.56 -16.77 -7.14
N TYR A 226 15.67 -16.67 -6.14
CA TYR A 226 16.00 -17.00 -4.74
C TYR A 226 15.86 -18.50 -4.43
N SER A 227 15.02 -19.21 -5.19
CA SER A 227 14.86 -20.67 -5.12
C SER A 227 14.36 -21.19 -6.46
N GLU A 228 14.74 -22.42 -6.82
CA GLU A 228 14.22 -23.14 -7.99
C GLU A 228 12.99 -23.99 -7.66
N LYS A 229 12.73 -24.22 -6.37
CA LYS A 229 11.63 -25.04 -5.87
C LYS A 229 10.68 -24.19 -5.04
N ASP A 230 9.42 -24.62 -5.00
CA ASP A 230 8.43 -24.07 -4.08
C ASP A 230 8.86 -24.37 -2.65
N LEU A 231 8.86 -23.33 -1.81
CA LEU A 231 9.12 -23.44 -0.37
C LEU A 231 7.82 -23.78 0.35
N THR A 232 7.93 -24.62 1.38
CA THR A 232 6.78 -24.94 2.24
C THR A 232 6.48 -23.79 3.22
N PHE A 233 5.29 -23.84 3.83
CA PHE A 233 4.90 -22.88 4.85
C PHE A 233 5.90 -22.86 6.03
N GLU A 234 6.37 -24.04 6.45
CA GLU A 234 7.35 -24.21 7.53
C GLU A 234 8.69 -23.56 7.16
N GLU A 235 9.20 -23.82 5.95
CA GLU A 235 10.46 -23.25 5.48
C GLU A 235 10.39 -21.71 5.42
N ILE A 236 9.29 -21.16 4.89
CA ILE A 236 9.05 -19.72 4.83
C ILE A 236 9.02 -19.11 6.23
N THR A 237 8.31 -19.76 7.15
CA THR A 237 8.16 -19.28 8.53
C THR A 237 9.49 -19.33 9.28
N ASP A 238 10.28 -20.39 9.12
CA ASP A 238 11.61 -20.52 9.70
C ASP A 238 12.60 -19.49 9.13
N MET A 239 12.49 -19.18 7.84
CA MET A 239 13.26 -18.08 7.24
C MET A 239 12.88 -16.73 7.85
N LEU A 240 11.59 -16.44 8.03
CA LEU A 240 11.13 -15.19 8.66
C LEU A 240 11.61 -15.05 10.10
N LYS A 241 11.50 -16.10 10.91
CA LYS A 241 11.95 -16.09 12.31
C LYS A 241 13.43 -15.77 12.42
N ARG A 242 14.25 -16.40 11.57
CA ARG A 242 15.69 -16.06 11.48
C ARG A 242 15.90 -14.61 11.13
N ARG A 243 15.19 -14.09 10.12
CA ARG A 243 15.27 -12.68 9.73
C ARG A 243 14.89 -11.75 10.88
N PHE A 244 13.80 -12.02 11.60
CA PHE A 244 13.37 -11.23 12.75
C PHE A 244 14.37 -11.26 13.91
N SER A 245 15.06 -12.38 14.13
CA SER A 245 16.10 -12.47 15.17
C SER A 245 17.33 -11.58 14.92
N GLU A 246 17.59 -11.22 13.66
CA GLU A 246 18.79 -10.47 13.24
C GLU A 246 18.51 -8.97 13.00
N LEU A 247 17.26 -8.52 13.15
CA LEU A 247 16.85 -7.15 12.82
C LEU A 247 17.32 -6.10 13.83
N ASP A 248 17.77 -4.95 13.31
CA ASP A 248 17.92 -3.72 14.09
C ASP A 248 16.54 -3.06 14.28
N TYR A 249 15.92 -3.36 15.41
CA TYR A 249 14.61 -2.81 15.78
C TYR A 249 14.63 -1.32 16.09
N ASP A 250 15.75 -0.74 16.52
CA ASP A 250 15.87 0.71 16.71
C ASP A 250 15.88 1.45 15.37
N SER A 251 16.56 0.89 14.36
CA SER A 251 16.42 1.37 12.99
C SER A 251 15.00 1.20 12.47
N ALA A 252 14.35 0.08 12.75
CA ALA A 252 12.99 -0.17 12.26
C ALA A 252 11.99 0.83 12.85
N ARG A 253 12.03 1.05 14.16
CA ARG A 253 11.19 2.05 14.86
C ARG A 253 11.38 3.44 14.26
N ARG A 254 12.62 3.89 14.10
CA ARG A 254 12.93 5.21 13.51
C ARG A 254 12.38 5.38 12.09
N ASP A 255 12.33 4.31 11.30
CA ASP A 255 11.80 4.36 9.93
C ASP A 255 10.26 4.50 9.90
N VAL A 256 9.53 3.89 10.85
CA VAL A 256 8.04 3.89 10.83
C VAL A 256 7.42 5.03 11.64
N LEU A 257 8.07 5.50 12.70
CA LEU A 257 7.53 6.53 13.62
C LEU A 257 7.01 7.81 12.94
N PRO A 258 7.57 8.31 11.82
CA PRO A 258 7.02 9.47 11.13
C PRO A 258 5.67 9.25 10.44
N TYR A 259 5.23 7.99 10.27
CA TYR A 259 4.06 7.62 9.49
C TYR A 259 2.87 7.15 10.32
N VAL A 260 3.05 6.98 11.63
CA VAL A 260 2.04 6.46 12.55
C VAL A 260 1.51 7.59 13.42
N SER A 261 0.27 7.44 13.89
CA SER A 261 -0.31 8.37 14.86
C SER A 261 0.41 8.31 16.21
N ASP A 262 0.18 9.31 17.06
CA ASP A 262 0.79 9.34 18.39
C ASP A 262 0.35 8.17 19.27
N GLU A 263 -0.88 7.70 19.11
CA GLU A 263 -1.40 6.50 19.79
C GLU A 263 -0.62 5.25 19.39
N MET A 264 -0.30 5.11 18.11
CA MET A 264 0.43 3.94 17.58
C MET A 264 1.93 3.96 17.89
N ARG A 265 2.49 5.09 18.35
CA ARG A 265 3.92 5.18 18.72
C ARG A 265 4.27 4.24 19.88
N ASP A 266 3.37 4.09 20.85
CA ASP A 266 3.61 3.22 22.00
C ASP A 266 3.58 1.73 21.63
N GLU A 267 2.76 1.35 20.65
CA GLU A 267 2.78 0.00 20.09
C GLU A 267 4.10 -0.29 19.36
N VAL A 268 4.59 0.69 18.59
CA VAL A 268 5.89 0.58 17.89
C VAL A 268 7.07 0.43 18.86
N LYS A 269 7.00 1.02 20.06
CA LYS A 269 8.04 0.84 21.10
C LYS A 269 8.15 -0.59 21.60
N LYS A 270 7.07 -1.37 21.55
CA LYS A 270 7.04 -2.77 22.02
C LYS A 270 7.71 -3.75 21.06
N TRP A 271 8.14 -3.30 19.89
CA TRP A 271 8.75 -4.16 18.88
C TRP A 271 10.04 -4.84 19.38
N SER A 272 10.05 -6.16 19.36
CA SER A 272 11.19 -6.99 19.74
C SER A 272 11.26 -8.25 18.86
N PRO A 273 12.42 -8.93 18.78
CA PRO A 273 12.52 -10.22 18.09
C PRO A 273 11.43 -11.21 18.53
N GLU A 274 11.21 -11.32 19.84
CA GLU A 274 10.26 -12.27 20.44
C GLU A 274 8.83 -12.02 19.96
N LEU A 275 8.41 -10.75 19.91
CA LEU A 275 7.09 -10.38 19.40
C LEU A 275 6.89 -10.88 17.96
N PHE A 276 7.83 -10.57 17.07
CA PHE A 276 7.67 -10.89 15.65
C PHE A 276 7.82 -12.39 15.38
N ILE A 277 8.66 -13.09 16.13
CA ILE A 277 8.78 -14.55 16.07
C ILE A 277 7.47 -15.21 16.52
N GLN A 278 6.87 -14.77 17.63
CA GLN A 278 5.58 -15.29 18.09
C GLN A 278 4.44 -15.00 17.11
N VAL A 279 4.45 -13.83 16.47
CA VAL A 279 3.47 -13.53 15.41
C VAL A 279 3.67 -14.45 14.21
N ALA A 280 4.92 -14.74 13.84
CA ALA A 280 5.25 -15.68 12.77
C ALA A 280 4.73 -17.09 13.04
N ASP A 281 4.71 -17.53 14.30
CA ASP A 281 4.14 -18.83 14.70
C ASP A 281 2.63 -18.96 14.42
N ASN A 282 1.91 -17.85 14.34
CA ASN A 282 0.45 -17.83 14.18
C ASN A 282 -0.01 -17.47 12.76
N LEU A 283 0.91 -17.47 11.80
CA LEU A 283 0.60 -17.19 10.40
C LEU A 283 -0.25 -18.29 9.78
N LYS A 284 -0.91 -17.94 8.68
CA LYS A 284 -1.68 -18.86 7.84
C LYS A 284 -1.33 -18.60 6.38
N CYS A 285 -1.52 -19.59 5.53
CA CYS A 285 -1.38 -19.42 4.09
C CYS A 285 -2.55 -20.04 3.32
N GLU A 286 -2.73 -19.58 2.09
CA GLU A 286 -3.69 -20.14 1.13
C GLU A 286 -2.96 -20.46 -0.18
N GLY A 287 -3.31 -21.56 -0.86
CA GLY A 287 -2.70 -22.02 -2.12
C GLY A 287 -2.63 -23.55 -2.26
N ASN A 288 -2.18 -24.04 -3.42
CA ASN A 288 -2.25 -25.46 -3.81
C ASN A 288 -1.20 -26.37 -3.15
N PHE A 289 -0.19 -25.82 -2.46
CA PHE A 289 0.75 -26.59 -1.63
C PHE A 289 0.30 -26.57 -0.17
N THR A 290 -0.62 -27.46 0.20
CA THR A 290 -0.97 -27.70 1.61
C THR A 290 -0.51 -29.09 2.03
N THR A 291 0.68 -29.18 2.62
CA THR A 291 0.98 -30.24 3.58
C THR A 291 0.53 -29.78 4.96
N ALA A 292 -0.34 -30.61 5.56
CA ALA A 292 -0.95 -30.55 6.88
C ALA A 292 -0.33 -29.58 7.91
N GLY A 293 -1.07 -28.52 8.24
CA GLY A 293 -0.77 -27.63 9.35
C GLY A 293 -1.78 -26.50 9.47
N GLU A 294 -3.04 -26.86 9.74
CA GLU A 294 -4.15 -25.94 10.06
C GLU A 294 -4.46 -24.84 9.03
N CYS A 295 -5.27 -25.16 8.02
CA CYS A 295 -5.99 -24.13 7.27
C CYS A 295 -7.47 -24.45 7.10
N LEU A 296 -8.22 -23.36 7.18
CA LEU A 296 -9.67 -23.26 7.07
C LEU A 296 -10.04 -23.51 5.61
N ASP A 297 -10.73 -24.63 5.36
CA ASP A 297 -11.27 -25.02 4.07
C ASP A 297 -12.21 -23.93 3.51
N ASP A 298 -12.35 -23.79 2.19
CA ASP A 298 -13.14 -22.73 1.53
C ASP A 298 -14.59 -22.63 2.06
N GLY A 299 -15.13 -23.73 2.58
CA GLY A 299 -16.42 -23.77 3.26
C GLY A 299 -16.49 -22.94 4.55
N SER A 300 -15.40 -22.84 5.31
CA SER A 300 -15.38 -22.17 6.62
C SER A 300 -15.25 -20.63 6.53
N LEU A 301 -14.71 -20.10 5.42
CA LEU A 301 -14.77 -18.67 5.09
C LEU A 301 -16.21 -18.22 4.77
N SER A 302 -17.04 -19.10 4.23
CA SER A 302 -18.46 -18.84 3.98
C SER A 302 -19.27 -18.77 5.28
N GLU A 303 -18.99 -19.66 6.24
CA GLU A 303 -19.64 -19.70 7.55
C GLU A 303 -19.27 -18.50 8.44
N LEU A 304 -18.00 -18.04 8.39
CA LEU A 304 -17.56 -16.83 9.09
C LEU A 304 -18.22 -15.55 8.53
N LYS A 305 -18.45 -15.49 7.21
CA LYS A 305 -19.19 -14.39 6.56
C LYS A 305 -20.68 -14.42 6.95
N GLU A 306 -21.30 -15.60 7.07
CA GLU A 306 -22.68 -15.73 7.55
C GLU A 306 -22.83 -15.41 9.05
N ALA A 307 -21.89 -15.83 9.89
CA ALA A 307 -21.92 -15.57 11.33
C ALA A 307 -21.82 -14.06 11.66
N LYS A 308 -20.99 -13.31 10.90
CA LYS A 308 -20.91 -11.84 11.01
C LYS A 308 -22.21 -11.15 10.52
N LYS A 309 -22.88 -11.70 9.50
CA LYS A 309 -24.18 -11.20 9.01
C LYS A 309 -25.31 -11.43 10.03
N ARG A 310 -25.32 -12.58 10.72
CA ARG A 310 -26.32 -12.91 11.77
C ARG A 310 -26.18 -12.07 13.05
N ARG A 311 -24.95 -11.66 13.42
CA ARG A 311 -24.73 -10.75 14.57
C ARG A 311 -25.20 -9.32 14.31
N LYS A 312 -25.16 -8.84 13.06
CA LYS A 312 -25.60 -7.47 12.68
C LYS A 312 -27.13 -7.31 12.63
N ILE A 313 -27.88 -8.41 12.58
CA ILE A 313 -29.36 -8.42 12.54
C ILE A 313 -29.96 -8.48 13.95
N ARG A 314 -29.20 -8.94 14.96
CA ARG A 314 -29.65 -9.00 16.36
C ARG A 314 -29.36 -7.74 17.19
N SER A 315 -28.75 -6.73 16.60
CA SER A 315 -28.43 -5.45 17.26
C SER A 315 -29.18 -4.24 16.67
N LYS A 316 -30.33 -4.48 16.06
CA LYS A 316 -31.32 -3.46 15.69
C LYS A 316 -32.65 -3.79 16.34
#